data_AF-A0A165ZZ15-F1
#
_entry.id   AF-A0A165ZZ15-F1
#
_cell.length_a   1.000
_cell.length_b   1.000
_cell.length_c   1.000
_cell.angle_alpha   90.00
_cell.angle_beta   90.00
_cell.angle_gamma   90.00
#
_symmetry.space_group_name_H-M   'P 1'
#
loop_
_entity.id
_entity.type
_entity.pdbx_description
1 polymer ?
#
loop_
_entity_poly.entity_id
_entity_poly.type
_entity_poly.pdbx_seq_one_letter_code
_entity_poly.pdbx_strand_id
1 'polypeptide(L)'
;MASNPLSLPAYHEGYMADLPGGKQHWSFSGTLFERKSGSESALTDVDLDGCTELILSDAEAAFRRWQDLCRSHVTCAIDYPLWGLTQAFVMELKAECDRLSVGTSVTDMFPRLVRLGVWEFYEDIVCRVDFFKDAPMLVTNIVEAIIWTVTCVIYRAHRGLSMPGMTDAVNRVVATVCRVTWELREQFLSRNATQDAASGCLRTVSCQLRRLLKAYCAHNIPRMEDRSLLHPGHEHIRRMALFLWFHRSLKEEEPSLDCAPFGDDNILFWVDATVQLLHPGSPEIGEIVVDIIAEYGALNFLARLSDWLRSPSSNDRDADTARGLIQRVLLRAEFLPYLASSGLLEQMRLAITRFQEEDAEQNIIRAMDTLGIFHKVATNVPVPDGRALLIRQCDVVGLLSQTMLYILRVDYQLAEEYCAYIDDYTAFARVLCERHGKNNVLRKSLTQSAQYHWLDTLQRLRWWGASNDTMLNGKHLLLERSWVLFGGALGLDEDEEADRRERENRRDIAQFCAWKECQYHKAKAPTPPNACKGCGEVRYCGKECQRLDWKAGHKRVCKRIKDEAHTPKV
;
A
#
# COMPACT_ATOMS: atom_id res chain seq x y z
N MET A 1 -5.55 -8.83 44.84
CA MET A 1 -4.54 -8.12 44.02
C MET A 1 -5.31 -7.21 43.08
N ALA A 2 -5.32 -5.91 43.39
CA ALA A 2 -6.11 -4.91 42.69
C ALA A 2 -5.42 -4.51 41.39
N SER A 3 -6.18 -4.51 40.30
CA SER A 3 -5.77 -4.04 38.98
C SER A 3 -5.84 -2.50 38.95
N ASN A 4 -4.67 -1.87 38.82
CA ASN A 4 -4.56 -0.45 38.51
C ASN A 4 -5.07 -0.19 37.07
N PRO A 5 -5.90 0.84 36.85
CA PRO A 5 -6.17 1.31 35.50
C PRO A 5 -4.96 2.09 34.99
N LEU A 6 -4.49 1.69 33.80
CA LEU A 6 -3.45 2.39 33.04
C LEU A 6 -3.96 3.79 32.68
N SER A 7 -3.34 4.81 33.26
CA SER A 7 -3.45 6.20 32.86
C SER A 7 -2.86 6.36 31.46
N LEU A 8 -3.68 6.79 30.51
CA LEU A 8 -3.25 7.28 29.21
C LEU A 8 -2.30 8.48 29.40
N PRO A 9 -1.20 8.58 28.65
CA PRO A 9 -0.33 9.75 28.72
C PRO A 9 -1.08 10.98 28.23
N ALA A 10 -0.99 12.07 28.98
CA ALA A 10 -1.45 13.38 28.56
C ALA A 10 -0.80 13.73 27.22
N TYR A 11 -1.63 14.01 26.22
CA TYR A 11 -1.18 14.59 24.96
C TYR A 11 -0.46 15.91 25.28
N HIS A 12 0.83 15.96 24.95
CA HIS A 12 1.56 17.20 24.86
C HIS A 12 0.96 18.02 23.72
N GLU A 13 0.36 19.16 24.04
CA GLU A 13 0.09 20.23 23.09
C GLU A 13 1.40 20.58 22.39
N GLY A 14 1.54 20.09 21.16
CA GLY A 14 2.63 20.45 20.28
C GLY A 14 2.51 21.93 19.98
N TYR A 15 3.54 22.69 20.37
CA TYR A 15 3.82 24.06 19.97
C TYR A 15 3.48 24.26 18.49
N MET A 16 2.33 24.87 18.20
CA MET A 16 2.14 25.58 16.94
C MET A 16 3.12 26.74 16.95
N ALA A 17 4.06 26.74 16.01
CA ALA A 17 4.84 27.93 15.72
C ALA A 17 3.86 29.05 15.38
N ASP A 18 3.96 30.17 16.09
CA ASP A 18 3.20 31.39 15.85
C ASP A 18 3.29 31.79 14.36
N LEU A 19 2.26 31.45 13.59
CA LEU A 19 2.00 32.08 12.32
C LEU A 19 1.51 33.51 12.61
N PRO A 20 2.01 34.54 11.91
CA PRO A 20 1.66 35.92 12.21
C PRO A 20 0.16 36.12 11.96
N GLY A 21 -0.60 36.27 13.04
CA GLY A 21 -2.01 36.65 13.09
C GLY A 21 -2.26 38.09 12.64
N GLY A 22 -1.76 38.45 11.46
CA GLY A 22 -2.18 39.63 10.74
C GLY A 22 -3.26 39.23 9.74
N LYS A 23 -4.36 40.00 9.68
CA LYS A 23 -5.25 40.02 8.52
C LYS A 23 -4.36 40.26 7.28
N GLN A 24 -3.97 39.19 6.58
CA GLN A 24 -3.27 39.33 5.31
C GLN A 24 -4.31 39.84 4.31
N HIS A 25 -4.46 41.16 4.26
CA HIS A 25 -4.97 41.82 3.07
C HIS A 25 -3.96 41.54 1.96
N TRP A 26 -4.25 40.54 1.13
CA TRP A 26 -3.64 40.42 -0.18
C TRP A 26 -4.12 41.62 -1.02
N SER A 27 -3.45 42.76 -0.84
CA SER A 27 -3.66 43.94 -1.67
C SER A 27 -3.02 43.65 -3.03
N PHE A 28 -3.81 43.12 -3.95
CA PHE A 28 -3.46 43.01 -5.38
C PHE A 28 -3.73 44.31 -6.16
N SER A 29 -3.94 45.43 -5.45
CA SER A 29 -4.09 46.74 -6.06
C SER A 29 -2.89 47.07 -6.94
N GLY A 30 -3.15 47.35 -8.22
CA GLY A 30 -2.13 47.65 -9.23
C GLY A 30 -1.65 46.47 -10.07
N THR A 31 -2.23 45.26 -9.93
CA THR A 31 -1.92 44.15 -10.84
C THR A 31 -2.71 44.25 -12.15
N LEU A 32 -2.20 43.62 -13.22
CA LEU A 32 -2.87 43.56 -14.54
C LEU A 32 -4.26 42.89 -14.50
N PHE A 33 -4.64 42.28 -13.39
CA PHE A 33 -5.90 41.56 -13.19
C PHE A 33 -6.99 42.40 -12.51
N GLU A 34 -6.68 43.62 -12.06
CA GLU A 34 -7.64 44.49 -11.37
C GLU A 34 -8.51 45.26 -12.38
N ARG A 35 -9.81 44.92 -12.43
CA ARG A 35 -10.78 45.58 -13.30
C ARG A 35 -11.26 46.88 -12.66
N LYS A 36 -11.02 48.03 -13.29
CA LYS A 36 -11.69 49.30 -12.92
C LYS A 36 -13.15 49.22 -13.35
N SER A 37 -14.07 48.94 -12.42
CA SER A 37 -15.52 48.99 -12.68
C SER A 37 -15.98 50.44 -12.81
N GLY A 38 -16.30 50.86 -14.04
CA GLY A 38 -16.95 52.15 -14.29
C GLY A 38 -18.47 52.00 -14.17
N SER A 39 -19.00 52.02 -12.94
CA SER A 39 -20.43 52.25 -12.62
C SER A 39 -20.65 52.01 -11.12
N GLU A 40 -21.01 53.05 -10.37
CA GLU A 40 -21.46 52.99 -8.98
C GLU A 40 -22.75 52.16 -8.86
N SER A 41 -22.62 50.86 -8.67
CA SER A 41 -23.70 49.97 -8.20
C SER A 41 -23.34 49.54 -6.78
N ALA A 42 -24.19 49.91 -5.81
CA ALA A 42 -23.95 49.90 -4.35
C ALA A 42 -23.80 48.50 -3.68
N LEU A 43 -23.32 47.49 -4.39
CA LEU A 43 -23.23 46.09 -3.92
C LEU A 43 -21.90 45.43 -4.30
N THR A 44 -20.84 46.22 -4.48
CA THR A 44 -19.49 45.73 -4.83
C THR A 44 -18.71 45.15 -3.65
N ASP A 45 -19.21 45.29 -2.42
CA ASP A 45 -18.55 44.80 -1.20
C ASP A 45 -19.42 43.74 -0.53
N VAL A 46 -19.55 42.58 -1.18
CA VAL A 46 -20.21 41.43 -0.56
C VAL A 46 -19.16 40.72 0.28
N ASP A 47 -19.25 40.90 1.60
CA ASP A 47 -18.43 40.14 2.54
C ASP A 47 -18.89 38.67 2.64
N LEU A 48 -18.00 37.81 3.12
CA LEU A 48 -18.26 36.37 3.26
C LEU A 48 -19.44 36.08 4.19
N ASP A 49 -19.63 36.93 5.21
CA ASP A 49 -20.71 36.82 6.18
C ASP A 49 -22.07 37.05 5.51
N GLY A 50 -22.19 38.08 4.66
CA GLY A 50 -23.40 38.36 3.88
C GLY A 50 -23.72 37.26 2.85
N CYS A 51 -22.70 36.66 2.22
CA CYS A 51 -22.91 35.47 1.38
C CYS A 51 -23.45 34.28 2.20
N THR A 52 -22.91 34.07 3.39
CA THR A 52 -23.31 32.97 4.28
C THR A 52 -24.74 33.17 4.79
N GLU A 53 -25.09 34.39 5.22
CA GLU A 53 -26.45 34.76 5.63
C GLU A 53 -27.45 34.56 4.49
N LEU A 54 -27.08 34.92 3.26
CA LEU A 54 -27.93 34.70 2.08
C LEU A 54 -28.19 33.20 1.83
N ILE A 55 -27.17 32.34 1.96
CA ILE A 55 -27.34 30.89 1.80
C ILE A 55 -28.25 30.32 2.89
N LEU A 56 -28.07 30.74 4.14
CA LEU A 56 -28.85 30.26 5.28
C LEU A 56 -30.32 30.72 5.22
N SER A 57 -30.57 31.95 4.75
CA SER A 57 -31.91 32.52 4.63
C SER A 57 -32.66 32.06 3.37
N ASP A 58 -31.99 32.06 2.22
CA ASP A 58 -32.54 31.70 0.91
C ASP A 58 -31.49 31.06 0.00
N ALA A 59 -31.21 29.77 0.24
CA ALA A 59 -30.30 28.98 -0.56
C ALA A 59 -30.63 28.95 -2.07
N GLU A 60 -31.90 29.12 -2.45
CA GLU A 60 -32.30 29.14 -3.86
C GLU A 60 -31.89 30.45 -4.53
N ALA A 61 -32.17 31.58 -3.91
CA ALA A 61 -31.71 32.88 -4.39
C ALA A 61 -30.17 32.95 -4.43
N ALA A 62 -29.51 32.44 -3.39
CA ALA A 62 -28.05 32.35 -3.33
C ALA A 62 -27.49 31.53 -4.51
N PHE A 63 -28.10 30.37 -4.78
CA PHE A 63 -27.64 29.48 -5.85
C PHE A 63 -27.84 30.08 -7.23
N ARG A 64 -28.99 30.68 -7.51
CA ARG A 64 -29.24 31.39 -8.79
C ARG A 64 -28.24 32.53 -8.99
N ARG A 65 -27.96 33.31 -7.94
CA ARG A 65 -26.94 34.36 -7.98
C ARG A 65 -25.55 33.79 -8.28
N TRP A 66 -25.20 32.64 -7.69
CA TRP A 66 -23.95 31.96 -7.98
C TRP A 66 -23.85 31.51 -9.44
N GLN A 67 -24.95 30.97 -10.00
CA GLN A 67 -25.01 30.61 -11.43
C GLN A 67 -24.78 31.82 -12.34
N ASP A 68 -25.43 32.95 -12.04
CA ASP A 68 -25.30 34.18 -12.83
C ASP A 68 -23.89 34.77 -12.77
N LEU A 69 -23.26 34.76 -11.58
CA LEU A 69 -21.87 35.17 -11.40
C LEU A 69 -20.92 34.25 -12.19
N CYS A 70 -21.07 32.93 -12.09
CA CYS A 70 -20.26 31.99 -12.87
C CYS A 70 -20.40 32.18 -14.39
N ARG A 71 -21.61 32.45 -14.88
CA ARG A 71 -21.88 32.66 -16.32
C ARG A 71 -21.34 33.98 -16.84
N SER A 72 -21.33 35.02 -16.01
CA SER A 72 -20.80 36.35 -16.38
C SER A 72 -19.29 36.51 -16.12
N HIS A 73 -18.69 35.54 -15.41
CA HIS A 73 -17.28 35.54 -15.06
C HIS A 73 -16.36 35.52 -16.29
N VAL A 74 -15.40 36.45 -16.29
CA VAL A 74 -14.35 36.53 -17.30
C VAL A 74 -13.15 35.77 -16.79
N THR A 75 -12.71 34.77 -17.54
CA THR A 75 -11.58 33.90 -17.20
C THR A 75 -10.32 34.69 -16.87
N CYS A 76 -9.63 34.26 -15.82
CA CYS A 76 -8.44 34.90 -15.25
C CYS A 76 -8.71 36.22 -14.52
N ALA A 77 -9.95 36.73 -14.50
CA ALA A 77 -10.30 37.88 -13.68
C ALA A 77 -10.44 37.48 -12.20
N ILE A 78 -10.19 38.42 -11.30
CA ILE A 78 -10.53 38.26 -9.89
C ILE A 78 -11.94 38.80 -9.70
N ASP A 79 -12.92 37.91 -9.54
CA ASP A 79 -14.31 38.25 -9.22
C ASP A 79 -14.57 37.95 -7.74
N TYR A 80 -14.44 38.98 -6.89
CA TYR A 80 -14.61 38.84 -5.45
C TYR A 80 -16.01 38.36 -5.04
N PRO A 81 -17.12 38.89 -5.61
CA PRO A 81 -18.45 38.34 -5.37
C PRO A 81 -18.57 36.85 -5.69
N LEU A 82 -18.05 36.41 -6.85
CA LEU A 82 -18.07 35.00 -7.21
C LEU A 82 -17.24 34.16 -6.25
N TRP A 83 -16.03 34.61 -5.92
CA TRP A 83 -15.15 33.92 -4.99
C TRP A 83 -15.76 33.80 -3.60
N GLY A 84 -16.26 34.90 -3.03
CA GLY A 84 -16.89 34.93 -1.71
C GLY A 84 -18.13 34.05 -1.63
N LEU A 85 -18.99 34.08 -2.66
CA LEU A 85 -20.18 33.23 -2.69
C LEU A 85 -19.82 31.75 -2.86
N THR A 86 -18.84 31.41 -3.70
CA THR A 86 -18.34 30.04 -3.84
C THR A 86 -17.76 29.52 -2.51
N GLN A 87 -16.97 30.35 -1.82
CA GLN A 87 -16.41 30.03 -0.51
C GLN A 87 -17.50 29.81 0.54
N ALA A 88 -18.54 30.64 0.57
CA ALA A 88 -19.68 30.47 1.48
C ALA A 88 -20.42 29.15 1.21
N PHE A 89 -20.63 28.77 -0.05
CA PHE A 89 -21.19 27.46 -0.40
C PHE A 89 -20.31 26.30 0.09
N VAL A 90 -18.99 26.40 -0.07
CA VAL A 90 -18.05 25.40 0.48
C VAL A 90 -18.21 25.25 1.98
N MET A 91 -18.26 26.36 2.72
CA MET A 91 -18.40 26.37 4.17
C MET A 91 -19.73 25.74 4.61
N GLU A 92 -20.84 26.10 3.98
CA GLU A 92 -22.15 25.58 4.35
C GLU A 92 -22.34 24.11 3.96
N LEU A 93 -21.81 23.67 2.81
CA LEU A 93 -21.81 22.25 2.43
C LEU A 93 -20.96 21.41 3.38
N LYS A 94 -19.81 21.93 3.82
CA LYS A 94 -18.98 21.29 4.83
C LYS A 94 -19.71 21.21 6.17
N ALA A 95 -20.28 22.32 6.64
CA ALA A 95 -21.05 22.36 7.89
C ALA A 95 -22.24 21.39 7.85
N GLU A 96 -22.89 21.24 6.69
CA GLU A 96 -23.93 20.24 6.48
C GLU A 96 -23.40 18.80 6.61
N CYS A 97 -22.22 18.51 6.05
CA CYS A 97 -21.55 17.21 6.23
C CYS A 97 -21.22 16.94 7.70
N ASP A 98 -20.73 17.93 8.43
CA ASP A 98 -20.42 17.81 9.86
C ASP A 98 -21.68 17.54 10.69
N ARG A 99 -22.80 18.21 10.37
CA ARG A 99 -24.11 17.91 10.97
C ARG A 99 -24.57 16.47 10.64
N LEU A 100 -24.34 16.04 9.40
CA LEU A 100 -24.63 14.69 8.92
C LEU A 100 -23.68 13.61 9.46
N SER A 101 -22.53 13.94 10.03
CA SER A 101 -21.67 12.97 10.72
C SER A 101 -22.08 12.79 12.19
N VAL A 102 -22.48 13.86 12.89
CA VAL A 102 -22.73 13.85 14.36
C VAL A 102 -24.16 13.45 14.78
N GLY A 103 -25.08 13.29 13.85
CA GLY A 103 -26.49 12.94 14.15
C GLY A 103 -27.43 14.15 14.27
N THR A 104 -26.96 15.38 14.05
CA THR A 104 -27.75 16.58 14.31
C THR A 104 -28.80 16.86 13.24
N SER A 105 -29.73 17.78 13.53
CA SER A 105 -30.72 18.27 12.58
C SER A 105 -30.06 18.73 11.28
N VAL A 106 -30.59 18.23 10.18
CA VAL A 106 -30.07 18.41 8.81
C VAL A 106 -30.81 19.58 8.19
N THR A 107 -30.11 20.46 7.47
CA THR A 107 -30.79 21.56 6.77
C THR A 107 -31.42 21.04 5.47
N ASP A 108 -32.47 21.71 4.97
CA ASP A 108 -33.04 21.37 3.64
C ASP A 108 -32.24 22.01 2.49
N MET A 109 -31.05 22.57 2.77
CA MET A 109 -30.23 23.24 1.77
C MET A 109 -29.81 22.29 0.65
N PHE A 110 -29.16 21.17 0.98
CA PHE A 110 -28.63 20.24 -0.02
C PHE A 110 -29.73 19.67 -0.96
N PRO A 111 -30.86 19.14 -0.46
CA PRO A 111 -31.96 18.69 -1.33
C PRO A 111 -32.52 19.79 -2.23
N ARG A 112 -32.55 21.06 -1.78
CA ARG A 112 -32.94 22.21 -2.61
C ARG A 112 -31.97 22.45 -3.74
N LEU A 113 -30.66 22.47 -3.46
CA LEU A 113 -29.62 22.65 -4.48
C LEU A 113 -29.69 21.55 -5.55
N VAL A 114 -29.93 20.31 -5.14
CA VAL A 114 -30.13 19.19 -6.08
C VAL A 114 -31.35 19.43 -6.98
N ARG A 115 -32.48 19.88 -6.42
CA ARG A 115 -33.69 20.23 -7.22
C ARG A 115 -33.45 21.38 -8.20
N LEU A 116 -32.51 22.27 -7.89
CA LEU A 116 -32.12 23.42 -8.73
C LEU A 116 -31.08 23.06 -9.79
N GLY A 117 -30.63 21.81 -9.87
CA GLY A 117 -29.69 21.35 -10.89
C GLY A 117 -28.23 21.68 -10.57
N VAL A 118 -27.81 21.51 -9.30
CA VAL A 118 -26.41 21.72 -8.88
C VAL A 118 -25.43 20.81 -9.64
N TRP A 119 -25.86 19.62 -10.07
CA TRP A 119 -25.00 18.68 -10.79
C TRP A 119 -24.73 19.16 -12.22
N GLU A 120 -25.78 19.53 -12.94
CA GLU A 120 -25.70 20.12 -14.28
C GLU A 120 -24.87 21.40 -14.25
N PHE A 121 -25.03 22.21 -13.21
CA PHE A 121 -24.22 23.40 -12.99
C PHE A 121 -22.72 23.08 -12.84
N TYR A 122 -22.35 22.07 -12.05
CA TYR A 122 -20.95 21.66 -11.94
C TYR A 122 -20.39 21.12 -13.25
N GLU A 123 -21.16 20.31 -13.98
CA GLU A 123 -20.78 19.82 -15.31
C GLU A 123 -20.53 20.99 -16.28
N ASP A 124 -21.43 21.97 -16.33
CA ASP A 124 -21.33 23.16 -17.17
C ASP A 124 -20.06 23.98 -16.85
N ILE A 125 -19.78 24.22 -15.56
CA ILE A 125 -18.60 25.01 -15.16
C ILE A 125 -17.31 24.27 -15.52
N VAL A 126 -17.21 22.99 -15.15
CA VAL A 126 -15.98 22.21 -15.33
C VAL A 126 -15.70 21.96 -16.80
N CYS A 127 -16.73 21.87 -17.65
CA CYS A 127 -16.59 21.70 -19.09
C CYS A 127 -16.13 22.96 -19.84
N ARG A 128 -16.03 24.12 -19.18
CA ARG A 128 -15.45 25.31 -19.80
C ARG A 128 -14.00 25.04 -20.18
N VAL A 129 -13.66 25.32 -21.44
CA VAL A 129 -12.31 25.10 -22.02
C VAL A 129 -11.19 25.80 -21.24
N ASP A 130 -11.57 26.83 -20.47
CA ASP A 130 -10.69 27.69 -19.72
C ASP A 130 -10.84 27.56 -18.20
N PHE A 131 -11.62 26.60 -17.70
CA PHE A 131 -11.84 26.39 -16.27
C PHE A 131 -10.53 26.29 -15.48
N PHE A 132 -9.61 25.40 -15.88
CA PHE A 132 -8.32 25.24 -15.20
C PHE A 132 -7.30 26.35 -15.52
N LYS A 133 -7.62 27.28 -16.43
CA LYS A 133 -6.81 28.48 -16.71
C LYS A 133 -7.24 29.67 -15.86
N ASP A 134 -8.34 29.54 -15.13
CA ASP A 134 -8.91 30.60 -14.31
C ASP A 134 -8.11 30.83 -13.01
N ALA A 135 -8.53 31.82 -12.23
CA ALA A 135 -7.96 32.12 -10.92
C ALA A 135 -7.94 30.84 -10.06
N PRO A 136 -6.77 30.34 -9.62
CA PRO A 136 -6.72 29.00 -9.05
C PRO A 136 -7.44 28.82 -7.72
N MET A 137 -7.65 29.91 -6.98
CA MET A 137 -8.51 29.89 -5.80
C MET A 137 -9.95 29.60 -6.14
N LEU A 138 -10.46 30.13 -7.25
CA LEU A 138 -11.80 29.84 -7.73
C LEU A 138 -11.91 28.38 -8.16
N VAL A 139 -10.95 27.87 -8.94
CA VAL A 139 -10.88 26.45 -9.34
C VAL A 139 -10.86 25.54 -8.12
N THR A 140 -9.99 25.85 -7.15
CA THR A 140 -9.87 25.11 -5.88
C THR A 140 -11.21 25.09 -5.13
N ASN A 141 -11.86 26.24 -4.98
CA ASN A 141 -13.14 26.35 -4.27
C ASN A 141 -14.28 25.62 -4.99
N ILE A 142 -14.32 25.64 -6.33
CA ILE A 142 -15.31 24.89 -7.11
C ILE A 142 -15.11 23.39 -6.95
N VAL A 143 -13.87 22.90 -7.07
CA VAL A 143 -13.57 21.48 -6.81
C VAL A 143 -13.92 21.11 -5.37
N GLU A 144 -13.64 21.98 -4.41
CA GLU A 144 -14.00 21.76 -3.01
C GLU A 144 -15.52 21.75 -2.77
N ALA A 145 -16.28 22.60 -3.46
CA ALA A 145 -17.74 22.56 -3.42
C ALA A 145 -18.27 21.22 -3.96
N ILE A 146 -17.68 20.69 -5.04
CA ILE A 146 -17.99 19.36 -5.58
C ILE A 146 -17.68 18.28 -4.53
N ILE A 147 -16.50 18.32 -3.88
CA ILE A 147 -16.10 17.37 -2.83
C ILE A 147 -17.14 17.32 -1.71
N TRP A 148 -17.54 18.47 -1.18
CA TRP A 148 -18.50 18.50 -0.07
C TRP A 148 -19.92 18.14 -0.53
N THR A 149 -20.29 18.43 -1.78
CA THR A 149 -21.54 17.96 -2.37
C THR A 149 -21.58 16.42 -2.46
N VAL A 150 -20.50 15.79 -2.94
CA VAL A 150 -20.36 14.33 -2.99
C VAL A 150 -20.37 13.74 -1.58
N THR A 151 -19.66 14.35 -0.64
CA THR A 151 -19.64 13.92 0.77
C THR A 151 -21.03 13.99 1.42
N CYS A 152 -21.81 15.03 1.12
CA CYS A 152 -23.22 15.13 1.52
C CYS A 152 -24.05 13.93 1.01
N VAL A 153 -23.88 13.52 -0.25
CA VAL A 153 -24.55 12.34 -0.81
C VAL A 153 -24.20 11.08 -0.02
N ILE A 154 -22.91 10.89 0.30
CA ILE A 154 -22.41 9.74 1.05
C ILE A 154 -23.06 9.65 2.43
N TYR A 155 -22.97 10.71 3.22
CA TYR A 155 -23.53 10.69 4.57
C TYR A 155 -25.05 10.53 4.58
N ARG A 156 -25.75 11.15 3.63
CA ARG A 156 -27.20 10.95 3.50
C ARG A 156 -27.53 9.51 3.14
N ALA A 157 -26.79 8.89 2.21
CA ALA A 157 -26.96 7.48 1.87
C ALA A 157 -26.76 6.56 3.09
N HIS A 158 -25.72 6.79 3.90
CA HIS A 158 -25.48 6.04 5.13
C HIS A 158 -26.61 6.18 6.17
N ARG A 159 -27.31 7.31 6.18
CA ARG A 159 -28.49 7.54 7.03
C ARG A 159 -29.81 7.05 6.43
N GLY A 160 -29.79 6.36 5.28
CA GLY A 160 -31.00 5.95 4.58
C GLY A 160 -31.78 7.11 3.94
N LEU A 161 -31.16 8.30 3.81
CA LEU A 161 -31.72 9.49 3.17
C LEU A 161 -31.28 9.59 1.70
N SER A 162 -31.13 8.45 1.03
CA SER A 162 -30.70 8.39 -0.37
C SER A 162 -31.77 9.02 -1.27
N MET A 163 -31.35 9.92 -2.17
CA MET A 163 -32.23 10.48 -3.19
C MET A 163 -32.05 9.72 -4.51
N PRO A 164 -33.13 9.40 -5.26
CA PRO A 164 -33.04 8.72 -6.55
C PRO A 164 -32.14 9.48 -7.54
N GLY A 165 -31.34 8.75 -8.31
CA GLY A 165 -30.48 9.31 -9.36
C GLY A 165 -29.21 10.03 -8.88
N MET A 166 -28.98 10.16 -7.56
CA MET A 166 -27.79 10.87 -7.05
C MET A 166 -26.48 10.19 -7.41
N THR A 167 -26.45 8.86 -7.43
CA THR A 167 -25.22 8.12 -7.77
C THR A 167 -24.82 8.35 -9.21
N ASP A 168 -25.78 8.34 -10.14
CA ASP A 168 -25.51 8.62 -11.55
C ASP A 168 -25.01 10.06 -11.73
N ALA A 169 -25.62 11.01 -11.00
CA ALA A 169 -25.18 12.40 -11.02
C ALA A 169 -23.74 12.58 -10.48
N VAL A 170 -23.43 11.95 -9.33
CA VAL A 170 -22.07 11.94 -8.77
C VAL A 170 -21.08 11.32 -9.75
N ASN A 171 -21.40 10.18 -10.35
CA ASN A 171 -20.55 9.51 -11.34
C ASN A 171 -20.27 10.42 -12.53
N ARG A 172 -21.29 11.08 -13.11
CA ARG A 172 -21.11 11.99 -14.25
C ARG A 172 -20.25 13.21 -13.91
N VAL A 173 -20.51 13.87 -12.78
CA VAL A 173 -19.74 15.05 -12.37
C VAL A 173 -18.28 14.69 -12.11
N VAL A 174 -18.01 13.61 -11.37
CA VAL A 174 -16.63 13.17 -11.08
C VAL A 174 -15.93 12.72 -12.36
N ALA A 175 -16.60 11.95 -13.22
CA ALA A 175 -16.04 11.57 -14.52
C ALA A 175 -15.72 12.79 -15.39
N THR A 176 -16.57 13.82 -15.38
CA THR A 176 -16.37 15.08 -16.10
C THR A 176 -15.15 15.83 -15.57
N VAL A 177 -15.03 15.99 -14.25
CA VAL A 177 -13.85 16.59 -13.62
C VAL A 177 -12.59 15.82 -13.99
N CYS A 178 -12.60 14.49 -13.87
CA CYS A 178 -11.45 13.66 -14.22
C CYS A 178 -11.10 13.74 -15.71
N ARG A 179 -12.08 13.76 -16.61
CA ARG A 179 -11.87 13.88 -18.06
C ARG A 179 -11.19 15.20 -18.41
N VAL A 180 -11.76 16.33 -17.98
CA VAL A 180 -11.21 17.66 -18.27
C VAL A 180 -9.83 17.84 -17.63
N THR A 181 -9.65 17.36 -16.40
CA THR A 181 -8.33 17.38 -15.74
C THR A 181 -7.31 16.55 -16.51
N TRP A 182 -7.69 15.35 -16.96
CA TRP A 182 -6.82 14.47 -17.72
C TRP A 182 -6.35 15.09 -19.04
N GLU A 183 -7.24 15.78 -19.75
CA GLU A 183 -6.90 16.52 -20.98
C GLU A 183 -5.85 17.63 -20.73
N LEU A 184 -5.75 18.14 -19.50
CA LEU A 184 -4.81 19.20 -19.10
C LEU A 184 -3.65 18.71 -18.24
N ARG A 185 -3.48 17.38 -18.08
CA ARG A 185 -2.53 16.76 -17.14
C ARG A 185 -1.08 17.23 -17.31
N GLU A 186 -0.65 17.55 -18.52
CA GLU A 186 0.71 18.05 -18.79
C GLU A 186 1.02 19.36 -18.04
N GLN A 187 -0.01 20.21 -17.84
CA GLN A 187 0.14 21.46 -17.10
C GLN A 187 0.45 21.20 -15.62
N PHE A 188 -0.12 20.14 -15.04
CA PHE A 188 0.16 19.71 -13.68
C PHE A 188 1.58 19.14 -13.49
N LEU A 189 2.23 18.71 -14.58
CA LEU A 189 3.60 18.17 -14.56
C LEU A 189 4.69 19.23 -14.75
N SER A 190 4.34 20.44 -15.20
CA SER A 190 5.29 21.52 -15.46
C SER A 190 5.97 21.96 -14.16
N ARG A 191 7.07 21.30 -13.83
CA ARG A 191 7.88 21.49 -12.61
C ARG A 191 8.88 22.65 -12.70
N ASN A 192 8.84 23.48 -13.74
CA ASN A 192 9.65 24.72 -13.82
C ASN A 192 9.12 25.83 -12.87
N ALA A 193 8.58 25.38 -11.73
CA ALA A 193 7.77 26.02 -10.71
C ALA A 193 8.53 26.96 -9.76
N THR A 194 9.86 27.11 -9.91
CA THR A 194 10.60 28.04 -9.06
C THR A 194 10.37 29.51 -9.44
N GLN A 195 9.70 29.80 -10.57
CA GLN A 195 9.48 31.17 -11.03
C GLN A 195 8.01 31.55 -11.30
N ASP A 196 7.06 30.61 -11.35
CA ASP A 196 5.67 30.94 -11.70
C ASP A 196 4.71 30.74 -10.50
N ALA A 197 4.05 31.80 -10.06
CA ALA A 197 3.03 31.73 -9.01
C ALA A 197 1.89 30.75 -9.37
N ALA A 198 1.68 30.48 -10.66
CA ALA A 198 0.69 29.52 -11.15
C ALA A 198 1.00 28.06 -10.76
N SER A 199 2.27 27.69 -10.51
CA SER A 199 2.60 26.28 -10.22
C SER A 199 2.21 25.83 -8.81
N GLY A 200 2.31 26.71 -7.82
CA GLY A 200 1.87 26.41 -6.45
C GLY A 200 0.37 26.11 -6.40
N CYS A 201 -0.37 26.80 -7.26
CA CYS A 201 -1.81 26.69 -7.40
C CYS A 201 -2.28 25.34 -7.98
N LEU A 202 -1.64 24.83 -9.04
CA LEU A 202 -1.97 23.52 -9.61
C LEU A 202 -1.69 22.36 -8.64
N ARG A 203 -0.72 22.53 -7.72
CA ARG A 203 -0.48 21.57 -6.63
C ARG A 203 -1.65 21.54 -5.64
N THR A 204 -2.21 22.71 -5.29
CA THR A 204 -3.43 22.79 -4.47
C THR A 204 -4.60 22.11 -5.14
N VAL A 205 -4.80 22.37 -6.44
CA VAL A 205 -5.85 21.70 -7.22
C VAL A 205 -5.63 20.18 -7.26
N SER A 206 -4.39 19.71 -7.44
CA SER A 206 -4.05 18.27 -7.38
C SER A 206 -4.37 17.65 -6.01
N CYS A 207 -4.18 18.40 -4.92
CA CYS A 207 -4.58 17.97 -3.58
C CYS A 207 -6.10 17.83 -3.50
N GLN A 208 -6.86 18.82 -3.97
CA GLN A 208 -8.32 18.74 -3.99
C GLN A 208 -8.84 17.60 -4.87
N LEU A 209 -8.25 17.37 -6.04
CA LEU A 209 -8.62 16.25 -6.90
C LEU A 209 -8.39 14.89 -6.22
N ARG A 210 -7.31 14.73 -5.43
CA ARG A 210 -7.11 13.53 -4.61
C ARG A 210 -8.21 13.39 -3.57
N ARG A 211 -8.57 14.48 -2.87
CA ARG A 211 -9.66 14.49 -1.88
C ARG A 211 -11.00 14.12 -2.53
N LEU A 212 -11.26 14.63 -3.74
CA LEU A 212 -12.45 14.29 -4.53
C LEU A 212 -12.50 12.81 -4.88
N LEU A 213 -11.40 12.26 -5.39
CA LEU A 213 -11.34 10.84 -5.70
C LEU A 213 -11.49 9.98 -4.44
N LYS A 214 -10.86 10.32 -3.32
CA LYS A 214 -11.06 9.60 -2.06
C LYS A 214 -12.52 9.61 -1.60
N ALA A 215 -13.17 10.78 -1.61
CA ALA A 215 -14.59 10.88 -1.29
C ALA A 215 -15.45 10.04 -2.26
N TYR A 216 -15.18 10.13 -3.55
CA TYR A 216 -15.86 9.34 -4.57
C TYR A 216 -15.66 7.83 -4.39
N CYS A 217 -14.44 7.38 -4.08
CA CYS A 217 -14.13 5.97 -3.84
C CYS A 217 -14.91 5.46 -2.62
N ALA A 218 -14.90 6.23 -1.53
CA ALA A 218 -15.64 5.91 -0.32
C ALA A 218 -17.15 5.78 -0.55
N HIS A 219 -17.73 6.60 -1.42
CA HIS A 219 -19.14 6.46 -1.83
C HIS A 219 -19.44 5.09 -2.46
N ASN A 220 -18.50 4.58 -3.25
CA ASN A 220 -18.71 3.43 -4.10
C ASN A 220 -18.19 2.10 -3.52
N ILE A 221 -17.32 2.12 -2.49
CA ILE A 221 -16.80 0.91 -1.83
C ILE A 221 -17.93 -0.03 -1.37
N PRO A 222 -18.98 0.42 -0.65
CA PRO A 222 -20.08 -0.46 -0.22
C PRO A 222 -20.87 -1.07 -1.39
N ARG A 223 -20.65 -0.59 -2.62
CA ARG A 223 -21.36 -0.99 -3.84
C ARG A 223 -20.46 -1.71 -4.83
N MET A 224 -19.26 -2.10 -4.45
CA MET A 224 -18.32 -2.79 -5.34
C MET A 224 -18.85 -4.15 -5.85
N GLU A 225 -19.83 -4.75 -5.17
CA GLU A 225 -20.53 -5.94 -5.66
C GLU A 225 -21.44 -5.64 -6.87
N ASP A 226 -21.86 -4.39 -7.04
CA ASP A 226 -22.70 -3.94 -8.12
C ASP A 226 -21.85 -3.43 -9.29
N ARG A 227 -22.07 -3.99 -10.49
CA ARG A 227 -21.43 -3.61 -11.76
C ARG A 227 -21.61 -2.13 -12.14
N SER A 228 -22.30 -1.35 -11.31
CA SER A 228 -22.30 0.12 -11.29
C SER A 228 -20.91 0.77 -11.51
N LEU A 229 -19.81 0.09 -11.17
CA LEU A 229 -18.45 0.53 -11.44
C LEU A 229 -17.97 0.38 -12.90
N LEU A 230 -18.84 -0.03 -13.82
CA LEU A 230 -18.60 -0.09 -15.26
C LEU A 230 -19.31 1.04 -16.03
N HIS A 231 -19.75 2.10 -15.35
CA HIS A 231 -20.41 3.23 -15.99
C HIS A 231 -19.46 3.96 -16.98
N PRO A 232 -19.97 4.46 -18.13
CA PRO A 232 -19.19 5.30 -19.04
C PRO A 232 -18.49 6.46 -18.32
N GLY A 233 -17.21 6.69 -18.61
CA GLY A 233 -16.41 7.75 -17.98
C GLY A 233 -15.54 7.28 -16.80
N HIS A 234 -15.73 6.05 -16.29
CA HIS A 234 -14.85 5.49 -15.25
C HIS A 234 -13.41 5.30 -15.71
N GLU A 235 -13.17 5.19 -17.02
CA GLU A 235 -11.83 5.23 -17.60
C GLU A 235 -11.09 6.53 -17.26
N HIS A 236 -11.76 7.67 -17.26
CA HIS A 236 -11.16 8.95 -16.90
C HIS A 236 -10.86 9.02 -15.39
N ILE A 237 -11.74 8.47 -14.57
CA ILE A 237 -11.52 8.39 -13.12
C ILE A 237 -10.29 7.50 -12.82
N ARG A 238 -10.16 6.34 -13.48
CA ARG A 238 -8.99 5.45 -13.34
C ARG A 238 -7.69 6.12 -13.80
N ARG A 239 -7.71 6.77 -14.96
CA ARG A 239 -6.58 7.55 -15.48
C ARG A 239 -6.12 8.61 -14.48
N MET A 240 -7.07 9.38 -13.96
CA MET A 240 -6.78 10.44 -13.00
C MET A 240 -6.28 9.89 -11.65
N ALA A 241 -6.86 8.78 -11.19
CA ALA A 241 -6.43 8.07 -9.98
C ALA A 241 -4.97 7.60 -10.09
N LEU A 242 -4.60 6.96 -11.21
CA LEU A 242 -3.23 6.54 -11.50
C LEU A 242 -2.28 7.72 -11.57
N PHE A 243 -2.66 8.81 -12.25
CA PHE A 243 -1.84 10.01 -12.38
C PHE A 243 -1.53 10.64 -11.03
N LEU A 244 -2.57 10.86 -10.21
CA LEU A 244 -2.41 11.48 -8.90
C LEU A 244 -1.60 10.60 -7.95
N TRP A 245 -1.76 9.28 -8.02
CA TRP A 245 -0.93 8.34 -7.24
C TRP A 245 0.54 8.36 -7.69
N PHE A 246 0.79 8.33 -8.99
CA PHE A 246 2.13 8.25 -9.56
C PHE A 246 2.94 9.53 -9.28
N HIS A 247 2.32 10.71 -9.48
CA HIS A 247 2.99 11.99 -9.33
C HIS A 247 3.01 12.54 -7.90
N ARG A 248 2.34 11.89 -6.95
CA ARG A 248 2.41 12.24 -5.52
C ARG A 248 3.85 12.19 -5.01
N SER A 249 4.28 13.15 -4.21
CA SER A 249 5.55 13.01 -3.49
C SER A 249 5.37 12.03 -2.32
N LEU A 250 6.26 11.04 -2.18
CA LEU A 250 6.26 10.14 -1.00
C LEU A 250 6.57 10.88 0.31
N LYS A 251 7.11 12.10 0.23
CA LYS A 251 7.43 12.95 1.39
C LYS A 251 6.30 13.91 1.76
N GLU A 252 5.28 14.04 0.92
CA GLU A 252 4.12 14.87 1.24
C GLU A 252 3.23 14.12 2.21
N GLU A 253 3.35 14.48 3.49
CA GLU A 253 2.31 14.22 4.47
C GLU A 253 1.04 14.90 3.96
N GLU A 254 0.01 14.10 3.70
CA GLU A 254 -1.31 14.66 3.42
C GLU A 254 -1.83 15.21 4.74
N PRO A 255 -2.33 16.46 4.78
CA PRO A 255 -3.08 16.91 5.94
C PRO A 255 -4.20 15.89 6.17
N SER A 256 -4.27 15.35 7.38
CA SER A 256 -5.29 14.38 7.75
C SER A 256 -6.65 14.98 7.40
N LEU A 257 -7.41 14.27 6.58
CA LEU A 257 -8.80 14.59 6.34
C LEU A 257 -9.55 14.16 7.61
N ASP A 258 -9.52 15.00 8.64
CA ASP A 258 -10.15 14.73 9.95
C ASP A 258 -11.66 14.43 9.83
N CYS A 259 -12.29 14.75 8.69
CA CYS A 259 -13.72 14.63 8.46
C CYS A 259 -14.14 13.39 7.63
N ALA A 260 -13.24 12.57 7.09
CA ALA A 260 -13.67 11.39 6.32
C ALA A 260 -13.79 10.17 7.26
N PRO A 261 -14.95 9.50 7.36
CA PRO A 261 -15.13 8.28 8.17
C PRO A 261 -14.46 7.06 7.53
N PHE A 262 -13.63 7.27 6.52
CA PHE A 262 -12.98 6.27 5.70
C PHE A 262 -11.49 6.39 5.94
N GLY A 263 -10.82 5.26 6.18
CA GLY A 263 -9.41 5.22 6.56
C GLY A 263 -8.49 5.85 5.52
N ASP A 264 -7.19 5.78 5.75
CA ASP A 264 -6.13 6.24 4.83
C ASP A 264 -6.04 5.42 3.53
N ASP A 265 -7.19 5.05 2.96
CA ASP A 265 -7.30 4.25 1.76
C ASP A 265 -6.64 4.95 0.59
N ASN A 266 -5.71 4.21 0.00
CA ASN A 266 -4.95 4.66 -1.13
C ASN A 266 -5.86 4.73 -2.37
N ILE A 267 -5.77 5.80 -3.15
CA ILE A 267 -6.49 5.94 -4.43
C ILE A 267 -6.17 4.75 -5.38
N LEU A 268 -4.99 4.14 -5.24
CA LEU A 268 -4.62 2.95 -6.01
C LEU A 268 -5.47 1.72 -5.68
N PHE A 269 -5.97 1.59 -4.44
CA PHE A 269 -6.90 0.52 -4.06
C PHE A 269 -8.16 0.54 -4.93
N TRP A 270 -8.66 1.74 -5.24
CA TRP A 270 -9.83 1.86 -6.11
C TRP A 270 -9.53 1.49 -7.57
N VAL A 271 -8.32 1.78 -8.05
CA VAL A 271 -7.88 1.30 -9.38
C VAL A 271 -7.86 -0.22 -9.40
N ASP A 272 -7.29 -0.87 -8.38
CA ASP A 272 -7.32 -2.33 -8.28
C ASP A 272 -8.75 -2.87 -8.20
N ALA A 273 -9.60 -2.31 -7.33
CA ALA A 273 -10.97 -2.75 -7.15
C ALA A 273 -11.82 -2.60 -8.43
N THR A 274 -11.61 -1.54 -9.23
CA THR A 274 -12.29 -1.41 -10.52
C THR A 274 -11.75 -2.40 -11.55
N VAL A 275 -10.44 -2.69 -11.53
CA VAL A 275 -9.85 -3.73 -12.38
C VAL A 275 -10.35 -5.13 -11.98
N GLN A 276 -10.61 -5.38 -10.71
CA GLN A 276 -11.19 -6.65 -10.21
C GLN A 276 -12.54 -6.97 -10.84
N LEU A 277 -13.32 -5.93 -11.16
CA LEU A 277 -14.64 -6.08 -11.75
C LEU A 277 -14.60 -6.29 -13.27
N LEU A 278 -13.43 -6.08 -13.89
CA LEU A 278 -13.22 -6.35 -15.31
C LEU A 278 -12.95 -7.84 -15.52
N HIS A 279 -13.55 -8.41 -16.57
CA HIS A 279 -13.27 -9.79 -16.95
C HIS A 279 -11.79 -9.95 -17.38
N PRO A 280 -11.12 -11.06 -17.03
CA PRO A 280 -9.78 -11.35 -17.56
C PRO A 280 -9.80 -11.31 -19.09
N GLY A 281 -8.99 -10.44 -19.69
CA GLY A 281 -8.95 -10.23 -21.14
C GLY A 281 -9.86 -9.12 -21.67
N SER A 282 -10.52 -8.36 -20.80
CA SER A 282 -11.27 -7.16 -21.22
C SER A 282 -10.37 -6.17 -21.98
N PRO A 283 -10.87 -5.54 -23.07
CA PRO A 283 -10.12 -4.54 -23.81
C PRO A 283 -9.74 -3.33 -22.95
N GLU A 284 -10.54 -3.00 -21.94
CA GLU A 284 -10.29 -1.93 -20.98
C GLU A 284 -8.99 -2.16 -20.18
N ILE A 285 -8.64 -3.41 -19.85
CA ILE A 285 -7.33 -3.74 -19.26
C ILE A 285 -6.20 -3.45 -20.27
N GLY A 286 -6.45 -3.70 -21.57
CA GLY A 286 -5.61 -3.24 -22.69
C GLY A 286 -5.33 -1.74 -22.63
N GLU A 287 -6.40 -0.95 -22.56
CA GLU A 287 -6.32 0.52 -22.53
C GLU A 287 -5.57 1.04 -21.31
N ILE A 288 -5.81 0.48 -20.12
CA ILE A 288 -5.07 0.84 -18.90
C ILE A 288 -3.57 0.61 -19.08
N VAL A 289 -3.17 -0.50 -19.70
CA VAL A 289 -1.75 -0.78 -19.97
C VAL A 289 -1.15 0.22 -20.96
N VAL A 290 -1.88 0.55 -22.03
CA VAL A 290 -1.46 1.55 -23.01
C VAL A 290 -1.25 2.91 -22.34
N ASP A 291 -2.19 3.34 -21.50
CA ASP A 291 -2.10 4.60 -20.76
C ASP A 291 -0.89 4.60 -19.81
N ILE A 292 -0.67 3.50 -19.05
CA ILE A 292 0.47 3.40 -18.13
C ILE A 292 1.80 3.51 -18.88
N ILE A 293 1.93 2.80 -20.00
CA ILE A 293 3.17 2.78 -20.78
C ILE A 293 3.41 4.15 -21.44
N ALA A 294 2.38 4.73 -22.04
CA ALA A 294 2.48 6.01 -22.74
C ALA A 294 2.84 7.15 -21.79
N GLU A 295 2.23 7.19 -20.61
CA GLU A 295 2.35 8.33 -19.68
C GLU A 295 3.51 8.20 -18.71
N TYR A 296 3.75 7.01 -18.16
CA TYR A 296 4.72 6.82 -17.08
C TYR A 296 5.94 6.02 -17.54
N GLY A 297 5.77 5.15 -18.53
CA GLY A 297 6.74 4.13 -18.90
C GLY A 297 6.74 2.95 -17.92
N ALA A 298 6.86 1.73 -18.46
CA ALA A 298 6.73 0.49 -17.70
C ALA A 298 7.71 0.43 -16.51
N LEU A 299 9.00 0.72 -16.73
CA LEU A 299 10.02 0.65 -15.67
C LEU A 299 9.75 1.65 -14.54
N ASN A 300 9.44 2.91 -14.87
CA ASN A 300 9.20 3.94 -13.85
C ASN A 300 7.94 3.63 -13.04
N PHE A 301 6.90 3.10 -13.68
CA PHE A 301 5.68 2.67 -13.01
C PHE A 301 5.97 1.56 -11.98
N LEU A 302 6.72 0.53 -12.39
CA LEU A 302 7.09 -0.57 -11.49
C LEU A 302 8.02 -0.12 -10.37
N ALA A 303 9.00 0.75 -10.67
CA ALA A 303 9.89 1.32 -9.66
C ALA A 303 9.11 2.16 -8.64
N ARG A 304 8.12 2.93 -9.10
CA ARG A 304 7.25 3.71 -8.22
C ARG A 304 6.40 2.81 -7.32
N LEU A 305 5.86 1.71 -7.85
CA LEU A 305 5.11 0.72 -7.06
C LEU A 305 6.01 0.04 -6.02
N SER A 306 7.26 -0.27 -6.40
CA SER A 306 8.30 -0.81 -5.52
C SER A 306 8.63 0.15 -4.36
N ASP A 307 8.85 1.44 -4.67
CA ASP A 307 9.10 2.46 -3.65
C ASP A 307 7.90 2.65 -2.71
N TRP A 308 6.68 2.55 -3.23
CA TRP A 308 5.48 2.62 -2.41
C TRP A 308 5.38 1.45 -1.43
N LEU A 309 5.61 0.21 -1.87
CA LEU A 309 5.65 -0.97 -0.98
C LEU A 309 6.78 -0.93 0.05
N ARG A 310 7.90 -0.26 -0.27
CA ARG A 310 9.01 -0.05 0.66
C ARG A 310 8.66 0.96 1.76
N SER A 311 7.67 1.82 1.54
CA SER A 311 7.29 2.85 2.51
C SER A 311 6.97 2.22 3.88
N PRO A 312 7.49 2.78 4.99
CA PRO A 312 7.09 2.34 6.34
C PRO A 312 5.59 2.52 6.61
N SER A 313 4.93 3.42 5.87
CA SER A 313 3.49 3.65 5.96
C SER A 313 2.65 2.61 5.20
N SER A 314 3.29 1.72 4.43
CA SER A 314 2.59 0.69 3.66
C SER A 314 1.99 -0.34 4.61
N ASN A 315 0.68 -0.52 4.54
CA ASN A 315 -0.03 -1.56 5.28
C ASN A 315 -0.30 -2.80 4.42
N ASP A 316 -0.98 -3.80 4.98
CA ASP A 316 -1.38 -5.02 4.28
C ASP A 316 -2.25 -4.77 3.05
N ARG A 317 -3.19 -3.83 3.17
CA ARG A 317 -4.10 -3.45 2.08
C ARG A 317 -3.34 -2.88 0.89
N ASP A 318 -2.27 -2.13 1.13
CA ASP A 318 -1.39 -1.63 0.08
C ASP A 318 -0.66 -2.78 -0.65
N ALA A 319 -0.17 -3.76 0.10
CA ALA A 319 0.48 -4.95 -0.47
C ALA A 319 -0.51 -5.80 -1.28
N ASP A 320 -1.74 -5.98 -0.80
CA ASP A 320 -2.81 -6.70 -1.49
C ASP A 320 -3.24 -5.95 -2.78
N THR A 321 -3.34 -4.63 -2.72
CA THR A 321 -3.61 -3.76 -3.88
C THR A 321 -2.53 -3.88 -4.94
N ALA A 322 -1.25 -3.80 -4.54
CA ALA A 322 -0.14 -3.98 -5.48
C ALA A 322 -0.20 -5.35 -6.15
N ARG A 323 -0.47 -6.40 -5.37
CA ARG A 323 -0.54 -7.77 -5.86
C ARG A 323 -1.66 -7.95 -6.88
N GLY A 324 -2.86 -7.43 -6.57
CA GLY A 324 -4.01 -7.46 -7.47
C GLY A 324 -3.73 -6.79 -8.81
N LEU A 325 -3.13 -5.60 -8.78
CA LEU A 325 -2.71 -4.89 -9.99
C LEU A 325 -1.66 -5.65 -10.78
N ILE A 326 -0.68 -6.26 -10.11
CA ILE A 326 0.35 -7.05 -10.79
C ILE A 326 -0.28 -8.23 -11.53
N GLN A 327 -1.12 -9.01 -10.85
CA GLN A 327 -1.73 -10.20 -11.42
C GLN A 327 -2.60 -9.90 -12.64
N ARG A 328 -3.37 -8.79 -12.60
CA ARG A 328 -4.39 -8.46 -13.61
C ARG A 328 -3.88 -7.56 -14.72
N VAL A 329 -2.96 -6.66 -14.41
CA VAL A 329 -2.50 -5.60 -15.33
C VAL A 329 -1.04 -5.78 -15.72
N LEU A 330 -0.15 -6.05 -14.76
CA LEU A 330 1.30 -5.92 -14.98
C LEU A 330 2.01 -7.24 -15.35
N LEU A 331 1.35 -8.40 -15.27
CA LEU A 331 1.88 -9.67 -15.79
C LEU A 331 1.65 -9.82 -17.30
N ARG A 332 2.02 -8.79 -18.06
CA ARG A 332 1.94 -8.74 -19.52
C ARG A 332 3.32 -8.48 -20.14
N ALA A 333 3.47 -8.84 -21.41
CA ALA A 333 4.75 -8.83 -22.12
C ALA A 333 5.48 -7.48 -22.07
N GLU A 334 4.73 -6.38 -21.97
CA GLU A 334 5.23 -5.02 -21.93
C GLU A 334 5.94 -4.67 -20.60
N PHE A 335 5.57 -5.31 -19.49
CA PHE A 335 6.14 -5.07 -18.17
C PHE A 335 7.14 -6.14 -17.74
N LEU A 336 6.99 -7.37 -18.24
CA LEU A 336 7.81 -8.53 -17.86
C LEU A 336 9.33 -8.26 -17.90
N PRO A 337 9.91 -7.60 -18.93
CA PRO A 337 11.34 -7.31 -18.97
C PRO A 337 11.84 -6.38 -17.85
N TYR A 338 10.94 -5.59 -17.27
CA TYR A 338 11.27 -4.53 -16.31
C TYR A 338 11.02 -4.92 -14.85
N LEU A 339 10.26 -6.00 -14.59
CA LEU A 339 9.95 -6.48 -13.25
C LEU A 339 11.23 -6.73 -12.43
N ALA A 340 12.22 -7.35 -13.06
CA ALA A 340 13.53 -7.59 -12.49
C ALA A 340 14.24 -6.32 -12.01
N SER A 341 14.43 -5.37 -12.94
CA SER A 341 15.17 -4.12 -12.68
C SER A 341 14.44 -3.15 -11.76
N SER A 342 13.12 -3.29 -11.59
CA SER A 342 12.32 -2.38 -10.76
C SER A 342 12.46 -2.61 -9.25
N GLY A 343 12.99 -3.77 -8.83
CA GLY A 343 13.01 -4.20 -7.44
C GLY A 343 11.64 -4.58 -6.85
N LEU A 344 10.56 -4.50 -7.63
CA LEU A 344 9.20 -4.74 -7.16
C LEU A 344 9.03 -6.15 -6.57
N LEU A 345 9.59 -7.18 -7.21
CA LEU A 345 9.48 -8.57 -6.76
C LEU A 345 10.14 -8.80 -5.39
N GLU A 346 11.25 -8.10 -5.12
CA GLU A 346 11.90 -8.12 -3.81
C GLU A 346 11.01 -7.44 -2.75
N GLN A 347 10.44 -6.26 -3.06
CA GLN A 347 9.56 -5.56 -2.11
C GLN A 347 8.29 -6.35 -1.81
N MET A 348 7.74 -7.07 -2.79
CA MET A 348 6.63 -8.00 -2.56
C MET A 348 7.01 -9.13 -1.61
N ARG A 349 8.19 -9.74 -1.81
CA ARG A 349 8.70 -10.78 -0.92
C ARG A 349 8.85 -10.26 0.51
N LEU A 350 9.41 -9.06 0.65
CA LEU A 350 9.60 -8.41 1.95
C LEU A 350 8.26 -8.09 2.62
N ALA A 351 7.26 -7.62 1.87
CA ALA A 351 5.91 -7.41 2.36
C ALA A 351 5.34 -8.66 3.03
N ILE A 352 5.37 -9.82 2.38
CA ILE A 352 4.86 -11.09 2.96
C ILE A 352 5.57 -11.46 4.27
N THR A 353 6.87 -11.16 4.38
CA THR A 353 7.62 -11.45 5.62
C THR A 353 7.24 -10.53 6.78
N ARG A 354 6.81 -9.29 6.50
CA ARG A 354 6.40 -8.34 7.53
C ARG A 354 5.10 -8.76 8.22
N PHE A 355 4.24 -9.48 7.52
CA PHE A 355 2.87 -9.77 7.97
C PHE A 355 2.70 -11.17 8.59
N GLN A 356 3.80 -11.82 8.97
CA GLN A 356 3.79 -13.19 9.51
C GLN A 356 3.03 -13.36 10.84
N GLU A 357 2.77 -12.28 11.58
CA GLU A 357 2.07 -12.31 12.87
C GLU A 357 0.53 -12.29 12.72
N GLU A 358 0.02 -12.09 11.51
CA GLU A 358 -1.41 -11.97 11.22
C GLU A 358 -2.11 -13.33 10.98
N ASP A 359 -3.41 -13.24 10.67
CA ASP A 359 -4.26 -14.36 10.25
C ASP A 359 -3.56 -15.30 9.26
N ALA A 360 -3.39 -16.56 9.69
CA ALA A 360 -2.71 -17.58 8.89
C ALA A 360 -3.41 -17.83 7.55
N GLU A 361 -4.73 -17.66 7.48
CA GLU A 361 -5.53 -17.85 6.26
C GLU A 361 -5.31 -16.74 5.23
N GLN A 362 -5.17 -15.49 5.67
CA GLN A 362 -4.82 -14.42 4.75
C GLN A 362 -3.37 -14.59 4.27
N ASN A 363 -2.47 -14.95 5.18
CA ASN A 363 -1.06 -15.13 4.85
C ASN A 363 -0.81 -16.24 3.81
N ILE A 364 -1.56 -17.35 3.85
CA ILE A 364 -1.47 -18.39 2.81
C ILE A 364 -1.94 -17.87 1.44
N ILE A 365 -3.06 -17.15 1.38
CA ILE A 365 -3.58 -16.58 0.12
C ILE A 365 -2.56 -15.61 -0.45
N ARG A 366 -2.03 -14.71 0.38
CA ARG A 366 -1.01 -13.73 -0.02
C ARG A 366 0.26 -14.39 -0.57
N ALA A 367 0.71 -15.47 0.07
CA ALA A 367 1.89 -16.21 -0.35
C ALA A 367 1.65 -16.99 -1.65
N MET A 368 0.51 -17.65 -1.79
CA MET A 368 0.10 -18.36 -3.02
C MET A 368 -0.01 -17.42 -4.22
N ASP A 369 -0.69 -16.29 -4.05
CA ASP A 369 -0.81 -15.28 -5.09
C ASP A 369 0.57 -14.76 -5.56
N THR A 370 1.48 -14.57 -4.61
CA THR A 370 2.85 -14.13 -4.91
C THR A 370 3.64 -15.21 -5.62
N LEU A 371 3.50 -16.48 -5.23
CA LEU A 371 4.08 -17.59 -5.97
C LEU A 371 3.53 -17.69 -7.38
N GLY A 372 2.24 -17.44 -7.59
CA GLY A 372 1.64 -17.35 -8.93
C GLY A 372 2.31 -16.26 -9.80
N ILE A 373 2.55 -15.07 -9.23
CA ILE A 373 3.30 -13.99 -9.90
C ILE A 373 4.72 -14.44 -10.23
N PHE A 374 5.44 -15.01 -9.24
CA PHE A 374 6.81 -15.48 -9.42
C PHE A 374 6.90 -16.59 -10.47
N HIS A 375 5.94 -17.50 -10.51
CA HIS A 375 5.88 -18.56 -11.50
C HIS A 375 5.67 -18.00 -12.91
N LYS A 376 4.78 -17.01 -13.09
CA LYS A 376 4.64 -16.33 -14.40
C LYS A 376 5.92 -15.63 -14.82
N VAL A 377 6.62 -14.96 -13.90
CA VAL A 377 7.93 -14.35 -14.19
C VAL A 377 8.96 -15.41 -14.57
N ALA A 378 9.06 -16.49 -13.79
CA ALA A 378 10.01 -17.59 -14.01
C ALA A 378 9.84 -18.28 -15.37
N THR A 379 8.61 -18.35 -15.87
CA THR A 379 8.26 -19.05 -17.12
C THR A 379 8.33 -18.14 -18.36
N ASN A 380 8.05 -16.84 -18.21
CA ASN A 380 7.96 -15.92 -19.35
C ASN A 380 9.16 -14.99 -19.52
N VAL A 381 10.04 -14.88 -18.51
CA VAL A 381 11.22 -13.98 -18.54
C VAL A 381 12.50 -14.81 -18.73
N PRO A 382 13.50 -14.33 -19.51
CA PRO A 382 14.80 -14.98 -19.61
C PRO A 382 15.42 -15.32 -18.26
N VAL A 383 16.11 -16.47 -18.16
CA VAL A 383 16.63 -17.00 -16.89
C VAL A 383 17.38 -15.97 -16.01
N PRO A 384 18.26 -15.09 -16.55
CA PRO A 384 18.97 -14.09 -15.74
C PRO A 384 18.03 -13.12 -14.99
N ASP A 385 16.95 -12.69 -15.64
CA ASP A 385 16.02 -11.67 -15.12
C ASP A 385 14.77 -12.30 -14.49
N GLY A 386 14.46 -13.55 -14.82
CA GLY A 386 13.38 -14.34 -14.24
C GLY A 386 13.87 -15.20 -13.08
N ARG A 387 14.03 -16.50 -13.32
CA ARG A 387 14.36 -17.49 -12.27
C ARG A 387 15.60 -17.13 -11.46
N ALA A 388 16.67 -16.61 -12.07
CA ALA A 388 17.90 -16.30 -11.35
C ALA A 388 17.72 -15.17 -10.33
N LEU A 389 16.93 -14.15 -10.68
CA LEU A 389 16.57 -13.07 -9.77
C LEU A 389 15.70 -13.59 -8.62
N LEU A 390 14.66 -14.37 -8.92
CA LEU A 390 13.77 -14.94 -7.90
C LEU A 390 14.52 -15.82 -6.89
N ILE A 391 15.52 -16.56 -7.35
CA ILE A 391 16.37 -17.39 -6.50
C ILE A 391 17.31 -16.53 -5.64
N ARG A 392 17.97 -15.53 -6.23
CA ARG A 392 19.04 -14.79 -5.55
C ARG A 392 18.55 -13.65 -4.66
N GLN A 393 17.51 -12.95 -5.09
CA GLN A 393 17.04 -11.73 -4.44
C GLN A 393 15.73 -11.95 -3.68
N CYS A 394 14.83 -12.78 -4.21
CA CYS A 394 13.51 -12.99 -3.61
C CYS A 394 13.43 -14.23 -2.69
N ASP A 395 14.52 -15.00 -2.56
CA ASP A 395 14.56 -16.26 -1.80
C ASP A 395 13.31 -17.13 -2.02
N VAL A 396 13.00 -17.42 -3.30
CA VAL A 396 11.78 -18.14 -3.68
C VAL A 396 11.65 -19.50 -3.00
N VAL A 397 12.76 -20.18 -2.68
CA VAL A 397 12.71 -21.45 -1.93
C VAL A 397 12.26 -21.24 -0.49
N GLY A 398 12.65 -20.14 0.15
CA GLY A 398 12.13 -19.74 1.45
C GLY A 398 10.64 -19.42 1.41
N LEU A 399 10.17 -18.74 0.35
CA LEU A 399 8.75 -18.49 0.15
C LEU A 399 7.95 -19.78 -0.06
N LEU A 400 8.47 -20.70 -0.89
CA LEU A 400 7.90 -22.04 -1.06
C LEU A 400 7.80 -22.73 0.31
N SER A 401 8.92 -22.92 1.01
CA SER A 401 8.97 -23.53 2.34
C SER A 401 7.93 -22.93 3.30
N GLN A 402 7.87 -21.61 3.42
CA GLN A 402 6.92 -20.92 4.29
C GLN A 402 5.47 -21.18 3.88
N THR A 403 5.16 -21.08 2.59
CA THR A 403 3.81 -21.33 2.06
C THR A 403 3.35 -22.76 2.32
N MET A 404 4.24 -23.73 2.14
CA MET A 404 3.98 -25.13 2.46
C MET A 404 3.56 -25.29 3.93
N LEU A 405 4.28 -24.65 4.86
CA LEU A 405 3.96 -24.72 6.28
C LEU A 405 2.63 -24.02 6.63
N TYR A 406 2.21 -23.01 5.86
CA TYR A 406 0.87 -22.42 6.00
C TYR A 406 -0.24 -23.33 5.45
N ILE A 407 -0.02 -23.99 4.32
CA ILE A 407 -0.96 -24.97 3.75
C ILE A 407 -1.30 -26.07 4.76
N LEU A 408 -0.32 -26.53 5.54
CA LEU A 408 -0.54 -27.53 6.59
C LEU A 408 -1.47 -27.05 7.73
N ARG A 409 -1.67 -25.74 7.88
CA ARG A 409 -2.44 -25.14 8.98
C ARG A 409 -3.88 -24.77 8.62
N VAL A 410 -4.14 -24.32 7.40
CA VAL A 410 -5.37 -23.59 7.06
C VAL A 410 -6.37 -24.44 6.28
N ASP A 411 -6.02 -24.99 5.13
CA ASP A 411 -6.85 -25.94 4.37
C ASP A 411 -6.04 -26.53 3.21
N TYR A 412 -6.38 -27.76 2.83
CA TYR A 412 -5.63 -28.65 1.95
C TYR A 412 -5.99 -28.53 0.46
N GLN A 413 -6.96 -27.69 0.05
CA GLN A 413 -7.39 -27.64 -1.35
C GLN A 413 -6.30 -27.07 -2.28
N LEU A 414 -5.41 -26.22 -1.77
CA LEU A 414 -4.35 -25.56 -2.53
C LEU A 414 -3.09 -26.44 -2.72
N ALA A 415 -3.05 -27.64 -2.14
CA ALA A 415 -1.84 -28.48 -2.14
C ALA A 415 -1.40 -28.91 -3.56
N GLU A 416 -2.34 -29.20 -4.46
CA GLU A 416 -2.03 -29.63 -5.83
C GLU A 416 -1.44 -28.49 -6.67
N GLU A 417 -2.08 -27.32 -6.65
CA GLU A 417 -1.56 -26.12 -7.31
C GLU A 417 -0.17 -25.76 -6.79
N TYR A 418 0.01 -25.85 -5.47
CA TYR A 418 1.29 -25.56 -4.84
C TYR A 418 2.38 -26.59 -5.21
N CYS A 419 2.04 -27.87 -5.33
CA CYS A 419 2.99 -28.89 -5.81
C CYS A 419 3.46 -28.60 -7.24
N ALA A 420 2.60 -28.06 -8.11
CA ALA A 420 3.00 -27.67 -9.45
C ALA A 420 4.12 -26.63 -9.46
N TYR A 421 4.13 -25.69 -8.50
CA TYR A 421 5.24 -24.74 -8.33
C TYR A 421 6.53 -25.44 -7.92
N ILE A 422 6.48 -26.40 -6.98
CA ILE A 422 7.66 -27.17 -6.56
C ILE A 422 8.19 -28.04 -7.70
N ASP A 423 7.30 -28.67 -8.45
CA ASP A 423 7.66 -29.54 -9.56
C ASP A 423 8.33 -28.76 -10.70
N ASP A 424 7.89 -27.52 -11.00
CA ASP A 424 8.59 -26.64 -11.96
C ASP A 424 10.02 -26.33 -11.49
N TYR A 425 10.20 -25.95 -10.21
CA TYR A 425 11.53 -25.70 -9.65
C TYR A 425 12.39 -26.97 -9.56
N THR A 426 11.77 -28.14 -9.37
CA THR A 426 12.44 -29.45 -9.41
C THR A 426 12.95 -29.77 -10.81
N ALA A 427 12.12 -29.58 -11.83
CA ALA A 427 12.51 -29.77 -13.23
C ALA A 427 13.64 -28.80 -13.61
N PHE A 428 13.51 -27.53 -13.23
CA PHE A 428 14.56 -26.53 -13.44
C PHE A 428 15.88 -26.91 -12.74
N ALA A 429 15.82 -27.36 -11.48
CA ALA A 429 16.99 -27.78 -10.72
C ALA A 429 17.73 -28.95 -11.40
N ARG A 430 17.01 -29.95 -11.92
CA ARG A 430 17.62 -31.07 -12.68
C ARG A 430 18.38 -30.56 -13.90
N VAL A 431 17.72 -29.75 -14.74
CA VAL A 431 18.34 -29.18 -15.95
C VAL A 431 19.56 -28.32 -15.59
N LEU A 432 19.47 -27.51 -14.53
CA LEU A 432 20.55 -26.67 -14.05
C LEU A 432 21.75 -27.51 -13.56
N CYS A 433 21.50 -28.59 -12.83
CA CYS A 433 22.51 -29.50 -12.31
C CYS A 433 23.19 -30.34 -13.41
N GLU A 434 22.46 -30.73 -14.44
CA GLU A 434 22.96 -31.50 -15.59
C GLU A 434 23.81 -30.65 -16.53
N ARG A 435 23.35 -29.43 -16.85
CA ARG A 435 24.00 -28.56 -17.84
C ARG A 435 25.16 -27.75 -17.28
N HIS A 436 25.18 -27.51 -15.97
CA HIS A 436 26.15 -26.62 -15.36
C HIS A 436 26.91 -27.30 -14.22
N GLY A 437 28.24 -27.12 -14.23
CA GLY A 437 29.10 -27.62 -13.16
C GLY A 437 28.77 -26.99 -11.80
N LYS A 438 29.30 -27.61 -10.74
CA LYS A 438 29.12 -27.17 -9.33
C LYS A 438 29.54 -25.72 -9.07
N ASN A 439 30.35 -25.12 -9.95
CA ASN A 439 30.82 -23.74 -9.84
C ASN A 439 29.86 -22.69 -10.42
N ASN A 440 28.77 -23.09 -11.08
CA ASN A 440 27.79 -22.15 -11.59
C ASN A 440 27.13 -21.36 -10.45
N VAL A 441 27.15 -20.03 -10.57
CA VAL A 441 26.67 -19.11 -9.52
C VAL A 441 25.18 -19.34 -9.23
N LEU A 442 24.35 -19.55 -10.25
CA LEU A 442 22.92 -19.77 -10.06
C LEU A 442 22.64 -21.09 -9.36
N ARG A 443 23.34 -22.17 -9.77
CA ARG A 443 23.27 -23.47 -9.09
C ARG A 443 23.63 -23.33 -7.62
N LYS A 444 24.75 -22.66 -7.30
CA LYS A 444 25.18 -22.40 -5.92
C LYS A 444 24.12 -21.64 -5.12
N SER A 445 23.54 -20.57 -5.67
CA SER A 445 22.49 -19.81 -5.00
C SER A 445 21.24 -20.65 -4.72
N LEU A 446 20.79 -21.44 -5.70
CA LEU A 446 19.61 -22.31 -5.54
C LEU A 446 19.86 -23.40 -4.49
N THR A 447 21.01 -24.09 -4.59
CA THR A 447 21.41 -25.11 -3.61
C THR A 447 21.53 -24.51 -2.22
N GLN A 448 22.17 -23.34 -2.06
CA GLN A 448 22.35 -22.69 -0.75
C GLN A 448 21.01 -22.30 -0.12
N SER A 449 20.10 -21.71 -0.90
CA SER A 449 18.76 -21.35 -0.44
C SER A 449 17.97 -22.61 -0.04
N ALA A 450 18.02 -23.67 -0.85
CA ALA A 450 17.41 -24.96 -0.50
C ALA A 450 18.02 -25.57 0.78
N GLN A 451 19.34 -25.58 0.93
CA GLN A 451 20.04 -26.09 2.12
C GLN A 451 19.58 -25.43 3.42
N TYR A 452 19.22 -24.15 3.37
CA TYR A 452 18.76 -23.41 4.54
C TYR A 452 17.35 -23.84 4.99
N HIS A 453 16.46 -24.08 4.03
CA HIS A 453 15.03 -24.31 4.29
C HIS A 453 14.64 -25.79 4.27
N TRP A 454 15.22 -26.59 3.38
CA TRP A 454 14.72 -27.89 2.96
C TRP A 454 14.51 -28.88 4.11
N LEU A 455 15.54 -29.09 4.94
CA LEU A 455 15.50 -30.06 6.03
C LEU A 455 14.48 -29.66 7.12
N ASP A 456 14.40 -28.37 7.46
CA ASP A 456 13.46 -27.89 8.49
C ASP A 456 12.01 -28.13 8.05
N THR A 457 11.71 -27.78 6.79
CA THR A 457 10.39 -27.98 6.20
C THR A 457 10.04 -29.47 6.13
N LEU A 458 11.00 -30.32 5.73
CA LEU A 458 10.81 -31.77 5.64
C LEU A 458 10.52 -32.40 7.01
N GLN A 459 11.27 -32.01 8.04
CA GLN A 459 11.06 -32.49 9.41
C GLN A 459 9.70 -32.05 9.94
N ARG A 460 9.29 -30.80 9.67
CA ARG A 460 7.97 -30.30 10.06
C ARG A 460 6.85 -31.05 9.34
N LEU A 461 6.96 -31.25 8.04
CA LEU A 461 6.02 -32.08 7.28
C LEU A 461 5.83 -33.42 7.99
N ARG A 462 6.90 -34.21 8.14
CA ARG A 462 6.81 -35.54 8.77
C ARG A 462 6.28 -35.52 10.20
N TRP A 463 6.65 -34.51 10.98
CA TRP A 463 6.11 -34.34 12.33
C TRP A 463 4.58 -34.12 12.32
N TRP A 464 4.07 -33.30 11.40
CA TRP A 464 2.64 -33.09 11.18
C TRP A 464 1.95 -34.37 10.69
N GLY A 465 2.56 -35.09 9.74
CA GLY A 465 2.04 -36.38 9.25
C GLY A 465 1.97 -37.46 10.34
N ALA A 466 2.89 -37.45 11.31
CA ALA A 466 2.86 -38.39 12.44
C ALA A 466 1.84 -38.02 13.52
N SER A 467 1.45 -36.74 13.61
CA SER A 467 0.60 -36.22 14.68
C SER A 467 -0.89 -36.19 14.33
N ASN A 468 -1.24 -36.23 13.04
CA ASN A 468 -2.63 -36.05 12.57
C ASN A 468 -3.32 -37.36 12.17
N ASP A 469 -4.66 -37.36 12.25
CA ASP A 469 -5.52 -38.50 11.94
C ASP A 469 -5.52 -38.86 10.44
N THR A 470 -5.75 -40.14 10.17
CA THR A 470 -5.56 -40.87 8.90
C THR A 470 -6.11 -40.20 7.62
N MET A 471 -7.16 -39.37 7.71
CA MET A 471 -7.75 -38.72 6.53
C MET A 471 -6.90 -37.57 5.94
N LEU A 472 -6.02 -36.94 6.71
CA LEU A 472 -5.18 -35.83 6.24
C LEU A 472 -3.88 -36.31 5.55
N ASN A 473 -3.62 -37.62 5.55
CA ASN A 473 -2.35 -38.19 5.12
C ASN A 473 -2.08 -38.05 3.62
N GLY A 474 -3.09 -38.15 2.75
CA GLY A 474 -2.87 -38.21 1.30
C GLY A 474 -2.17 -36.98 0.72
N LYS A 475 -2.62 -35.79 1.11
CA LYS A 475 -2.07 -34.52 0.58
C LYS A 475 -0.77 -34.11 1.28
N HIS A 476 -0.65 -34.43 2.57
CA HIS A 476 0.62 -34.29 3.28
C HIS A 476 1.74 -35.08 2.58
N LEU A 477 1.47 -36.35 2.23
CA LEU A 477 2.40 -37.20 1.50
C LEU A 477 2.75 -36.65 0.12
N LEU A 478 1.81 -35.97 -0.55
CA LEU A 478 2.07 -35.31 -1.83
C LEU A 478 3.06 -34.14 -1.68
N LEU A 479 2.85 -33.27 -0.69
CA LEU A 479 3.76 -32.15 -0.39
C LEU A 479 5.15 -32.65 0.01
N GLU A 480 5.20 -33.64 0.92
CA GLU A 480 6.45 -34.27 1.36
C GLU A 480 7.20 -34.87 0.16
N ARG A 481 6.52 -35.66 -0.68
CA ARG A 481 7.12 -36.28 -1.86
C ARG A 481 7.70 -35.24 -2.81
N SER A 482 6.94 -34.20 -3.12
CA SER A 482 7.39 -33.13 -4.03
C SER A 482 8.62 -32.41 -3.45
N TRP A 483 8.62 -32.15 -2.14
CA TRP A 483 9.76 -31.52 -1.45
C TRP A 483 11.01 -32.39 -1.40
N VAL A 484 10.86 -33.71 -1.18
CA VAL A 484 11.97 -34.68 -1.24
C VAL A 484 12.55 -34.74 -2.65
N LEU A 485 11.69 -34.80 -3.68
CA LEU A 485 12.13 -34.81 -5.08
C LEU A 485 12.90 -33.53 -5.46
N PHE A 486 12.47 -32.37 -4.94
CA PHE A 486 13.17 -31.10 -5.11
C PHE A 486 14.58 -31.14 -4.49
N GLY A 487 14.71 -31.61 -3.24
CA GLY A 487 16.01 -31.78 -2.59
C GLY A 487 16.93 -32.76 -3.33
N GLY A 488 16.38 -33.90 -3.75
CA GLY A 488 17.11 -34.90 -4.53
C GLY A 488 17.62 -34.35 -5.88
N ALA A 489 16.84 -33.50 -6.56
CA ALA A 489 17.27 -32.84 -7.80
C ALA A 489 18.48 -31.89 -7.61
N LEU A 490 18.66 -31.39 -6.39
CA LEU A 490 19.80 -30.56 -6.00
C LEU A 490 20.96 -31.36 -5.40
N GLY A 491 20.78 -32.68 -5.23
CA GLY A 491 21.74 -33.56 -4.58
C GLY A 491 21.84 -33.33 -3.07
N LEU A 492 20.73 -32.94 -2.43
CA LEU A 492 20.63 -32.87 -0.98
C LEU A 492 20.29 -34.27 -0.45
N ASP A 493 21.09 -34.74 0.50
CA ASP A 493 20.87 -36.00 1.22
C ASP A 493 20.46 -35.70 2.66
N GLU A 494 19.41 -36.36 3.15
CA GLU A 494 18.84 -36.01 4.44
C GLU A 494 19.82 -36.14 5.61
N ASP A 495 20.62 -37.21 5.62
CA ASP A 495 21.58 -37.48 6.68
C ASP A 495 22.76 -36.49 6.60
N GLU A 496 23.28 -36.24 5.39
CA GLU A 496 24.35 -35.25 5.21
C GLU A 496 23.93 -33.82 5.60
N GLU A 497 22.69 -33.45 5.28
CA GLU A 497 22.10 -32.16 5.61
C GLU A 497 21.86 -32.03 7.11
N ALA A 498 21.37 -33.10 7.76
CA ALA A 498 21.20 -33.16 9.21
C ALA A 498 22.54 -33.03 9.94
N ASP A 499 23.56 -33.78 9.52
CA ASP A 499 24.92 -33.69 10.05
C ASP A 499 25.53 -32.31 9.83
N ARG A 500 25.27 -31.68 8.67
CA ARG A 500 25.75 -30.33 8.40
C ARG A 500 25.07 -29.32 9.32
N ARG A 501 23.74 -29.37 9.44
CA ARG A 501 22.98 -28.47 10.30
C ARG A 501 23.36 -28.65 11.77
N GLU A 502 23.60 -29.87 12.21
CA GLU A 502 24.11 -30.12 13.56
C GLU A 502 25.50 -29.49 13.76
N ARG A 503 26.42 -29.63 12.78
CA ARG A 503 27.74 -28.98 12.83
C ARG A 503 27.63 -27.45 12.84
N GLU A 504 26.72 -26.87 12.06
CA GLU A 504 26.45 -25.43 12.03
C GLU A 504 25.85 -24.95 13.35
N ASN A 505 24.82 -25.62 13.87
CA ASN A 505 24.26 -25.33 15.19
C ASN A 505 25.31 -25.42 16.29
N ARG A 506 26.19 -26.45 16.26
CA ARG A 506 27.32 -26.57 17.21
C ARG A 506 28.30 -25.40 17.05
N ARG A 507 28.55 -24.91 15.84
CA ARG A 507 29.40 -23.74 15.58
C ARG A 507 28.76 -22.45 16.06
N ASP A 508 27.47 -22.27 15.85
CA ASP A 508 26.74 -21.07 16.25
C ASP A 508 26.59 -21.01 17.76
N ILE A 509 26.20 -22.11 18.41
CA ILE A 509 26.19 -22.22 19.88
C ILE A 509 27.60 -21.96 20.44
N ALA A 510 28.65 -22.41 19.75
CA ALA A 510 30.03 -22.15 20.13
C ALA A 510 30.46 -20.66 20.03
N GLN A 511 29.68 -19.80 19.38
CA GLN A 511 29.94 -18.35 19.33
C GLN A 511 29.37 -17.58 20.54
N PHE A 512 28.52 -18.21 21.34
CA PHE A 512 27.92 -17.62 22.53
C PHE A 512 28.62 -18.07 23.82
N CYS A 513 28.54 -17.23 24.85
CA CYS A 513 29.02 -17.56 26.18
C CYS A 513 27.99 -18.42 26.91
N ALA A 514 28.42 -19.52 27.53
CA ALA A 514 27.54 -20.41 28.29
C ALA A 514 27.03 -19.80 29.60
N TRP A 515 27.74 -18.78 30.14
CA TRP A 515 27.32 -18.10 31.36
C TRP A 515 26.09 -17.24 31.12
N LYS A 516 24.93 -17.60 31.69
CA LYS A 516 23.62 -16.99 31.40
C LYS A 516 23.54 -15.49 31.67
N GLU A 517 24.29 -14.99 32.66
CA GLU A 517 24.31 -13.56 33.00
C GLU A 517 25.31 -12.75 32.15
N CYS A 518 26.09 -13.40 31.29
CA CYS A 518 26.97 -12.70 30.36
C CYS A 518 26.14 -12.08 29.23
N GLN A 519 26.43 -10.83 28.86
CA GLN A 519 25.83 -10.21 27.66
C GLN A 519 26.05 -11.04 26.39
N TYR A 520 27.18 -11.76 26.29
CA TYR A 520 27.50 -12.62 25.16
C TYR A 520 26.82 -14.00 25.20
N HIS A 521 25.96 -14.25 26.18
CA HIS A 521 25.07 -15.40 26.15
C HIS A 521 23.98 -15.25 25.08
N LYS A 522 23.54 -14.00 24.85
CA LYS A 522 22.52 -13.64 23.86
C LYS A 522 23.11 -12.92 22.64
N ALA A 523 24.29 -12.31 22.78
CA ALA A 523 24.99 -11.62 21.70
C ALA A 523 26.26 -12.38 21.29
N LYS A 524 26.62 -12.32 20.00
CA LYS A 524 27.88 -12.90 19.52
C LYS A 524 29.08 -12.21 20.18
N ALA A 525 30.00 -12.98 20.75
CA ALA A 525 31.20 -12.43 21.36
C ALA A 525 32.15 -11.83 20.29
N PRO A 526 32.87 -10.72 20.59
CA PRO A 526 33.82 -10.12 19.65
C PRO A 526 35.02 -11.02 19.36
N THR A 527 35.35 -11.91 20.30
CA THR A 527 36.39 -12.93 20.16
C THR A 527 35.77 -14.32 20.31
N PRO A 528 36.25 -15.34 19.55
CA PRO A 528 35.79 -16.72 19.70
C PRO A 528 35.84 -17.18 21.17
N PRO A 529 34.71 -17.61 21.76
CA PRO A 529 34.68 -18.12 23.13
C PRO A 529 35.62 -19.32 23.34
N ASN A 530 36.29 -19.35 24.48
CA ASN A 530 37.18 -20.43 24.87
C ASN A 530 36.35 -21.63 25.34
N ALA A 531 36.61 -22.82 24.78
CA ALA A 531 35.99 -24.04 25.26
C ALA A 531 36.43 -24.36 26.69
N CYS A 532 35.50 -24.89 27.49
CA CYS A 532 35.80 -25.37 28.84
C CYS A 532 36.88 -26.46 28.76
N LYS A 533 38.03 -26.25 29.42
CA LYS A 533 39.13 -27.23 29.46
C LYS A 533 38.75 -28.57 30.09
N GLY A 534 37.62 -28.61 30.80
CA GLY A 534 37.03 -29.83 31.36
C GLY A 534 36.29 -30.62 30.30
N CYS A 535 35.06 -30.24 29.97
CA CYS A 535 34.18 -31.01 29.09
C CYS A 535 34.31 -30.67 27.59
N GLY A 536 34.86 -29.51 27.21
CA GLY A 536 34.87 -29.03 25.82
C GLY A 536 33.50 -28.64 25.23
N GLU A 537 32.40 -28.99 25.90
CA GLU A 537 31.02 -28.79 25.42
C GLU A 537 30.55 -27.33 25.52
N VAL A 538 30.85 -26.65 26.64
CA VAL A 538 30.47 -25.24 26.85
C VAL A 538 31.63 -24.30 26.57
N ARG A 539 31.34 -23.05 26.16
CA ARG A 539 32.35 -22.04 25.87
C ARG A 539 32.12 -20.74 26.62
N TYR A 540 33.20 -20.02 26.93
CA TYR A 540 33.15 -18.78 27.71
C TYR A 540 33.92 -17.67 27.01
N CYS A 541 33.38 -16.45 27.03
CA CYS A 541 34.07 -15.28 26.48
C CYS A 541 35.35 -14.92 27.26
N GLY A 542 35.50 -15.44 28.49
CA GLY A 542 36.68 -15.24 29.33
C GLY A 542 36.68 -16.11 30.58
N LYS A 543 37.82 -16.12 31.29
CA LYS A 543 38.02 -16.89 32.53
C LYS A 543 37.03 -16.51 33.63
N GLU A 544 36.58 -15.25 33.66
CA GLU A 544 35.64 -14.78 34.66
C GLU A 544 34.26 -15.41 34.50
N CYS A 545 33.70 -15.40 33.28
CA CYS A 545 32.43 -16.09 32.99
C CYS A 545 32.53 -17.60 33.26
N GLN A 546 33.69 -18.22 32.95
CA GLN A 546 33.94 -19.61 33.31
C GLN A 546 33.90 -19.82 34.83
N ARG A 547 34.55 -18.96 35.62
CA ARG A 547 34.60 -19.05 37.09
C ARG A 547 33.21 -18.86 37.72
N LEU A 548 32.41 -17.94 37.18
CA LEU A 548 31.05 -17.67 37.64
C LEU A 548 30.13 -18.86 37.33
N ASP A 549 30.12 -19.35 36.09
CA ASP A 549 29.33 -20.52 35.71
C ASP A 549 29.76 -21.79 36.44
N TRP A 550 31.07 -21.93 36.68
CA TRP A 550 31.63 -23.02 37.51
C TRP A 550 31.00 -23.06 38.90
N LYS A 551 30.91 -21.90 39.57
CA LYS A 551 30.30 -21.77 40.90
C LYS A 551 28.78 -21.93 40.85
N ALA A 552 28.13 -21.47 39.79
CA ALA A 552 26.68 -21.51 39.63
C ALA A 552 26.11 -22.90 39.34
N GLY A 553 26.96 -23.88 39.02
CA GLY A 553 26.54 -25.27 38.90
C GLY A 553 27.27 -26.08 37.85
N HIS A 554 28.02 -25.44 36.93
CA HIS A 554 28.72 -26.17 35.86
C HIS A 554 29.69 -27.23 36.40
N LYS A 555 30.28 -26.99 37.58
CA LYS A 555 31.13 -27.98 38.28
C LYS A 555 30.46 -29.35 38.44
N ARG A 556 29.13 -29.41 38.59
CA ARG A 556 28.37 -30.66 38.80
C ARG A 556 28.14 -31.44 37.50
N VAL A 557 28.13 -30.76 36.35
CA VAL A 557 27.81 -31.35 35.03
C VAL A 557 29.05 -31.52 34.14
N CYS A 558 30.17 -30.88 34.46
CA CYS A 558 31.41 -30.99 33.71
C CYS A 558 32.01 -32.42 33.79
N LYS A 559 31.77 -33.23 32.75
CA LYS A 559 32.10 -34.67 32.65
C LYS A 559 33.51 -35.07 33.08
N ARG A 560 34.52 -34.22 32.86
CA ARG A 560 35.93 -34.53 33.23
C ARG A 560 36.13 -34.83 34.73
N ILE A 561 35.34 -34.22 35.63
CA ILE A 561 35.46 -34.51 37.07
C ILE A 561 34.86 -35.89 37.43
N LYS A 562 34.01 -36.45 36.58
CA LYS A 562 33.36 -37.74 36.83
C LYS A 562 34.19 -38.94 36.36
N ASP A 563 34.90 -38.81 35.25
CA ASP A 563 35.58 -39.96 34.62
C ASP A 563 37.06 -40.13 35.06
N GLU A 564 37.79 -39.05 35.38
CA GLU A 564 39.17 -39.15 35.91
C GLU A 564 39.22 -39.65 37.37
N ALA A 565 38.09 -39.72 38.08
CA ALA A 565 38.05 -40.13 39.48
C ALA A 565 38.01 -41.66 39.70
N HIS A 566 37.88 -42.50 38.66
CA HIS A 566 37.63 -43.95 38.82
C HIS A 566 38.48 -44.90 37.95
N THR A 567 39.50 -44.42 37.24
CA THR A 567 40.53 -45.32 36.69
C THR A 567 41.79 -45.25 37.57
N PRO A 568 42.01 -46.22 38.47
CA PRO A 568 43.31 -46.33 39.13
C PRO A 568 44.36 -46.53 38.04
N LYS A 569 45.42 -45.70 38.09
CA LYS A 569 46.59 -45.89 37.23
C LYS A 569 47.16 -47.28 37.52
N VAL A 570 47.08 -48.17 36.53
CA VAL A 570 47.79 -49.46 36.50
C VAL A 570 49.22 -49.21 36.05
#